data_AF-A0A183K2M5-F1
#
_entry.id   AF-A0A183K2M5-F1
#
_cell.length_a   1.000
_cell.length_b   1.000
_cell.length_c   1.000
_cell.angle_alpha   90.00
_cell.angle_beta   90.00
_cell.angle_gamma   90.00
#
_symmetry.space_group_name_H-M   'P 1'
#
loop_
_entity.id
_entity.type
_entity.pdbx_description
1 polymer ?
#
loop_
_entity_poly.entity_id
_entity_poly.type
_entity_poly.pdbx_seq_one_letter_code
_entity_poly.pdbx_strand_id
1 'polypeptide(L)'
;WERQSEIRKAISNGIPVVADRYIYSGIAYTAAKSPPTPNWEWCWEMEKGLVEPDLVICLTPGNLEELSSRNGYGNERYENDDFQKRVLENYVRISKDVELDNKDNNDENDSVGLWHFIQATDKTIEEVHKCIMVLVKSKLESIIGPEIHECTNKKD
;
A
#
# COMPACT_ATOMS: atom_id res chain seq x y z
N TRP A 1 1.54 4.20 14.98
CA TRP A 1 1.52 4.27 16.45
C TRP A 1 2.90 4.66 17.01
N GLU A 2 3.97 3.89 16.81
CA GLU A 2 5.30 4.21 17.38
C GLU A 2 6.13 5.22 16.56
N ARG A 3 6.04 5.18 15.23
CA ARG A 3 6.81 6.03 14.31
C ARG A 3 6.00 7.16 13.67
N GLN A 4 4.77 7.39 14.15
CA GLN A 4 3.84 8.31 13.50
C GLN A 4 4.34 9.76 13.53
N SER A 5 4.99 10.18 14.62
CA SER A 5 5.60 11.51 14.72
C SER A 5 6.72 11.70 13.69
N GLU A 6 7.55 10.67 13.48
CA GLU A 6 8.63 10.67 12.48
C GLU A 6 8.07 10.73 11.05
N ILE A 7 7.04 9.93 10.75
CA ILE A 7 6.35 9.94 9.45
C ILE A 7 5.78 11.33 9.17
N ARG A 8 5.02 11.90 10.13
CA ARG A 8 4.44 13.25 9.97
C ARG A 8 5.51 14.32 9.75
N LYS A 9 6.62 14.24 10.49
CA LYS A 9 7.74 15.19 10.36
C LYS A 9 8.47 15.06 9.02
N ALA A 10 8.66 13.85 8.51
CA ALA A 10 9.28 13.62 7.21
C ALA A 10 8.41 14.22 6.09
N ILE A 11 7.11 13.89 6.10
CA ILE A 11 6.15 14.38 5.11
C ILE A 11 6.04 15.91 5.17
N SER A 12 5.99 16.52 6.37
CA SER A 12 5.94 17.98 6.49
C SER A 12 7.18 18.70 5.96
N ASN A 13 8.30 17.98 5.84
CA ASN A 13 9.55 18.50 5.25
C ASN A 13 9.68 18.16 3.75
N GLY A 14 8.62 17.66 3.11
CA GLY A 14 8.64 17.26 1.71
C GLY A 14 9.48 16.00 1.42
N ILE A 15 9.71 15.16 2.44
CA ILE A 15 10.49 13.94 2.31
C ILE A 15 9.53 12.74 2.14
N PRO A 16 9.58 12.02 1.00
CA PRO A 16 8.80 10.80 0.82
C PRO A 16 9.18 9.72 1.83
N VAL A 17 8.20 8.97 2.32
CA VAL A 17 8.40 7.85 3.25
C VAL A 17 8.04 6.54 2.57
N VAL A 18 8.98 5.59 2.58
CA VAL A 18 8.73 4.21 2.15
C VAL A 18 8.58 3.34 3.41
N ALA A 19 7.44 2.67 3.53
CA ALA A 19 7.15 1.77 4.64
C ALA A 19 6.99 0.33 4.13
N ASP A 20 7.73 -0.60 4.73
CA ASP A 20 7.48 -2.05 4.55
C ASP A 20 6.46 -2.48 5.59
N ARG A 21 5.23 -2.74 5.11
CA ARG A 21 4.01 -2.98 5.90
C ARG A 21 3.58 -1.75 6.71
N TYR A 22 2.27 -1.57 6.81
CA TYR A 22 1.66 -0.46 7.52
C TYR A 22 0.20 -0.79 7.87
N ILE A 23 -0.69 0.22 7.92
CA ILE A 23 -2.14 0.12 8.25
C ILE A 23 -2.78 -1.17 7.73
N TYR A 24 -2.73 -1.39 6.41
CA TYR A 24 -3.48 -2.47 5.77
C TYR A 24 -2.99 -3.87 6.15
N SER A 25 -1.71 -4.01 6.51
CA SER A 25 -1.18 -5.29 7.01
C SER A 25 -1.74 -5.63 8.39
N GLY A 26 -1.94 -4.64 9.26
CA GLY A 26 -2.58 -4.85 10.57
C GLY A 26 -3.99 -5.43 10.44
N ILE A 27 -4.78 -4.84 9.54
CA ILE A 27 -6.14 -5.27 9.21
C ILE A 27 -6.14 -6.67 8.59
N ALA A 28 -5.41 -6.85 7.48
CA ALA A 28 -5.45 -8.08 6.69
C ALA A 28 -5.02 -9.31 7.49
N TYR A 29 -3.95 -9.20 8.28
CA TYR A 29 -3.45 -10.32 9.08
C TYR A 29 -4.30 -10.60 10.31
N THR A 30 -4.86 -9.57 10.96
CA THR A 30 -5.71 -9.77 12.14
C THR A 30 -7.04 -10.41 11.77
N ALA A 31 -7.66 -9.96 10.68
CA ALA A 31 -8.90 -10.54 10.17
C ALA A 31 -8.72 -11.96 9.61
N ALA A 32 -7.51 -12.36 9.21
CA ALA A 32 -7.23 -13.71 8.68
C ALA A 32 -7.01 -14.79 9.75
N LYS A 33 -6.92 -14.42 11.03
CA LYS A 33 -6.69 -15.36 12.15
C LYS A 33 -7.83 -16.38 12.27
N SER A 34 -7.58 -17.49 12.96
CA SER A 34 -8.64 -18.47 13.27
C SER A 34 -9.51 -17.95 14.43
N PRO A 35 -10.81 -18.27 14.46
CA PRO A 35 -11.71 -17.82 15.52
C PRO A 35 -11.24 -18.21 16.94
N PRO A 36 -11.54 -17.39 17.95
CA PRO A 36 -12.25 -16.11 17.85
C PRO A 36 -11.36 -15.01 17.26
N THR A 37 -11.86 -14.34 16.23
CA THR A 37 -11.21 -13.19 15.61
C THR A 37 -12.02 -11.92 15.85
N PRO A 38 -11.35 -10.76 15.99
CA PRO A 38 -12.04 -9.49 15.92
C PRO A 38 -12.79 -9.38 14.59
N ASN A 39 -13.95 -8.69 14.60
CA ASN A 39 -14.69 -8.44 13.38
C ASN A 39 -13.93 -7.44 12.47
N TRP A 40 -14.41 -7.32 11.23
CA TRP A 40 -13.78 -6.49 10.21
C TRP A 40 -13.66 -5.03 10.64
N GLU A 41 -14.74 -4.50 11.22
CA GLU A 41 -14.88 -3.11 11.63
C GLU A 41 -13.90 -2.78 12.76
N TRP A 42 -13.73 -3.70 13.71
CA TRP A 42 -12.77 -3.54 14.80
C TRP A 42 -11.34 -3.48 14.26
N CYS A 43 -11.00 -4.28 13.25
CA CYS A 43 -9.66 -4.24 12.65
C CYS A 43 -9.36 -2.87 12.05
N TRP A 44 -10.34 -2.23 11.40
CA TRP A 44 -10.21 -0.87 10.87
C TRP A 44 -10.09 0.20 11.95
N GLU A 45 -10.92 0.14 12.99
CA GLU A 45 -10.91 1.13 14.07
C GLU A 45 -9.57 1.17 14.82
N MET A 46 -8.85 0.06 14.89
CA MET A 46 -7.51 0.00 15.51
C MET A 46 -6.44 0.76 14.74
N GLU A 47 -6.63 0.98 13.44
CA GLU A 47 -5.69 1.71 12.59
C GLU A 47 -6.06 3.19 12.40
N LYS A 48 -7.19 3.62 12.98
CA LYS A 48 -7.75 4.96 12.81
C LYS A 48 -6.82 6.05 13.34
N GLY A 49 -6.73 7.15 12.58
CA GLY A 49 -5.91 8.31 12.94
C GLY A 49 -4.43 8.18 12.60
N LEU A 50 -4.00 7.06 12.01
CA LEU A 50 -2.69 6.94 11.37
C LEU A 50 -2.64 7.82 10.12
N VAL A 51 -1.43 8.23 9.71
CA VAL A 51 -1.26 8.96 8.45
C VAL A 51 -1.56 7.99 7.32
N GLU A 52 -2.47 8.33 6.42
CA GLU A 52 -2.82 7.47 5.28
C GLU A 52 -1.72 7.53 4.20
N PRO A 53 -1.45 6.43 3.49
CA PRO A 53 -0.49 6.41 2.39
C PRO A 53 -1.09 6.99 1.11
N ASP A 54 -0.26 7.65 0.29
CA ASP A 54 -0.65 8.13 -1.04
C ASP A 54 -0.58 7.03 -2.13
N LEU A 55 0.17 5.97 -1.84
CA LEU A 55 0.37 4.82 -2.73
C LEU A 55 0.56 3.55 -1.92
N VAL A 56 -0.10 2.47 -2.34
CA VAL A 56 0.03 1.14 -1.76
C VAL A 56 0.38 0.16 -2.86
N ILE A 57 1.49 -0.54 -2.67
CA ILE A 57 1.93 -1.59 -3.58
C ILE A 57 1.89 -2.92 -2.84
N CYS A 58 1.03 -3.82 -3.30
CA CYS A 58 0.93 -5.18 -2.77
C CYS A 58 1.66 -6.14 -3.72
N LEU A 59 2.75 -6.74 -3.25
CA LEU A 59 3.49 -7.76 -4.01
C LEU A 59 2.79 -9.11 -3.85
N THR A 60 2.35 -9.70 -4.96
CA THR A 60 1.57 -10.95 -4.98
C THR A 60 2.34 -12.09 -5.65
N PRO A 61 2.00 -13.34 -5.33
CA PRO A 61 2.44 -14.47 -6.15
C PRO A 61 1.79 -14.46 -7.55
N GLY A 62 2.31 -15.28 -8.46
CA GLY A 62 1.77 -15.56 -9.80
C GLY A 62 0.37 -16.16 -9.76
N ASN A 63 0.18 -17.12 -8.85
CA ASN A 63 -1.12 -17.64 -8.47
C ASN A 63 -1.20 -17.85 -6.95
N LEU A 64 -2.42 -17.97 -6.44
CA LEU A 64 -2.69 -18.23 -5.02
C LEU A 64 -2.19 -19.60 -4.56
N GLU A 65 -1.95 -20.53 -5.48
CA GLU A 65 -1.60 -21.93 -5.21
C GLU A 65 -0.07 -22.13 -5.03
N GLU A 66 0.75 -21.22 -5.58
CA GLU A 66 2.22 -21.17 -5.51
C GLU A 66 2.74 -20.57 -4.20
N LEU A 67 1.87 -20.14 -3.28
CA LEU A 67 2.30 -19.64 -1.97
C LEU A 67 3.15 -20.68 -1.22
N SER A 68 2.86 -21.96 -1.44
CA SER A 68 3.51 -23.14 -0.84
C SER A 68 4.89 -23.48 -1.40
N SER A 69 5.24 -23.00 -2.60
CA SER A 69 6.46 -23.41 -3.31
C SER A 69 7.68 -22.53 -3.01
N ARG A 70 7.52 -21.51 -2.17
CA ARG A 70 8.60 -20.58 -1.80
C ARG A 70 9.64 -21.26 -0.90
N ASN A 71 10.92 -21.08 -1.22
CA ASN A 71 12.02 -21.69 -0.48
C ASN A 71 12.07 -21.13 0.97
N GLY A 72 11.96 -22.00 1.98
CA GLY A 72 11.94 -21.62 3.41
C GLY A 72 10.55 -21.56 4.06
N TYR A 73 9.48 -21.75 3.28
CA TYR A 73 8.09 -21.73 3.72
C TYR A 73 7.75 -22.85 4.71
N GLY A 74 7.09 -22.49 5.81
CA GLY A 74 6.58 -23.40 6.85
C GLY A 74 7.31 -23.33 8.20
N ASN A 75 8.29 -22.42 8.35
CA ASN A 75 9.07 -22.25 9.59
C ASN A 75 8.58 -21.07 10.45
N GLU A 76 7.83 -20.13 9.88
CA GLU A 76 7.27 -18.99 10.62
C GLU A 76 5.77 -19.18 10.95
N ARG A 77 5.32 -18.52 12.03
CA ARG A 77 3.95 -18.65 12.60
C ARG A 77 2.82 -18.44 11.59
N TYR A 78 3.05 -17.71 10.51
CA TYR A 78 2.05 -17.35 9.50
C TYR A 78 2.25 -18.04 8.14
N GLU A 79 3.22 -18.93 7.99
CA GLU A 79 3.49 -19.65 6.74
C GLU A 79 2.59 -20.89 6.60
N ASN A 80 1.28 -20.65 6.55
CA ASN A 80 0.25 -21.64 6.23
C ASN A 80 -0.52 -21.13 5.00
N ASP A 81 -0.66 -21.97 3.98
CA ASP A 81 -1.32 -21.65 2.71
C ASP A 81 -2.71 -21.08 2.90
N ASP A 82 -3.51 -21.71 3.77
CA ASP A 82 -4.87 -21.26 4.04
C ASP A 82 -4.88 -19.87 4.70
N PHE A 83 -3.90 -19.60 5.56
CA PHE A 83 -3.77 -18.29 6.21
C PHE A 83 -3.33 -17.22 5.22
N GLN A 84 -2.28 -17.48 4.43
CA GLN A 84 -1.79 -16.54 3.43
C GLN A 84 -2.83 -16.25 2.33
N LYS A 85 -3.62 -17.27 1.94
CA LYS A 85 -4.77 -17.09 1.05
C LYS A 85 -5.79 -16.12 1.64
N ARG A 86 -6.20 -16.31 2.90
CA ARG A 86 -7.13 -15.39 3.58
C ARG A 86 -6.56 -13.97 3.71
N VAL A 87 -5.26 -13.83 3.96
CA VAL A 87 -4.58 -12.53 3.99
C VAL A 87 -4.68 -11.84 2.63
N LEU A 88 -4.42 -12.55 1.53
CA LEU A 88 -4.53 -11.97 0.19
C LEU A 88 -5.98 -11.60 -0.16
N GLU A 89 -6.95 -12.44 0.19
CA GLU A 89 -8.38 -12.14 0.04
C GLU A 89 -8.76 -10.87 0.83
N ASN A 90 -8.23 -10.69 2.04
CA ASN A 90 -8.45 -9.48 2.83
C ASN A 90 -7.81 -8.25 2.18
N TYR A 91 -6.62 -8.36 1.60
CA TYR A 91 -6.03 -7.25 0.84
C TYR A 91 -6.92 -6.85 -0.35
N VAL A 92 -7.40 -7.82 -1.14
CA VAL A 92 -8.34 -7.57 -2.25
C VAL A 92 -9.63 -6.90 -1.76
N ARG A 93 -10.12 -7.28 -0.57
CA ARG A 93 -11.30 -6.64 0.03
C ARG A 93 -11.01 -5.19 0.40
N ILE A 94 -9.93 -4.94 1.13
CA ILE A 94 -9.49 -3.59 1.56
C ILE A 94 -9.39 -2.65 0.36
N SER A 95 -8.82 -3.09 -0.76
CA SER A 95 -8.64 -2.23 -1.92
C SER A 95 -9.96 -1.78 -2.54
N LYS A 96 -10.95 -2.67 -2.56
CA LYS A 96 -12.28 -2.35 -3.07
C LYS A 96 -13.00 -1.41 -2.11
N ASP A 97 -12.92 -1.69 -0.80
CA ASP A 97 -13.52 -0.84 0.23
C ASP A 97 -12.97 0.60 0.11
N VAL A 98 -11.65 0.77 0.01
CA VAL A 98 -11.03 2.11 -0.13
C VAL A 98 -11.30 2.76 -1.49
N GLU A 99 -11.37 2.00 -2.58
CA GLU A 99 -11.72 2.54 -3.90
C GLU A 99 -13.17 3.08 -3.92
N LEU A 100 -14.09 2.41 -3.22
CA LEU A 100 -15.48 2.86 -3.08
C LEU A 100 -15.54 4.16 -2.26
N ASP A 101 -14.83 4.23 -1.14
CA ASP A 101 -14.79 5.44 -0.30
C ASP A 101 -14.18 6.65 -1.04
N ASN A 102 -13.23 6.42 -1.94
CA ASN A 102 -12.62 7.50 -2.73
C ASN A 102 -13.50 8.00 -3.89
N LYS A 103 -14.36 7.15 -4.46
CA LYS A 103 -15.28 7.55 -5.54
C LYS A 103 -16.31 8.58 -5.10
N ASP A 104 -16.68 8.57 -3.82
CA ASP A 104 -17.59 9.57 -3.25
C ASP A 104 -16.91 10.94 -3.05
N ASN A 105 -15.58 11.04 -3.17
CA ASN A 105 -14.79 12.24 -2.87
C ASN A 105 -14.31 13.04 -4.11
N ASN A 106 -14.74 12.69 -5.34
CA ASN A 106 -14.55 13.50 -6.57
C ASN A 106 -13.12 14.02 -6.85
N ASP A 107 -12.07 13.26 -6.52
CA ASP A 107 -10.71 13.64 -6.88
C ASP A 107 -10.39 13.15 -8.31
N GLU A 108 -10.96 13.84 -9.32
CA GLU A 108 -10.80 13.53 -10.76
C GLU A 108 -9.33 13.58 -11.22
N ASN A 109 -8.40 14.06 -10.39
CA ASN A 109 -7.00 14.28 -10.73
C ASN A 109 -6.07 13.11 -10.37
N ASP A 110 -6.46 12.15 -9.52
CA ASP A 110 -5.60 10.99 -9.21
C ASP A 110 -5.73 9.88 -10.25
N SER A 111 -5.07 10.08 -11.39
CA SER A 111 -5.02 9.09 -12.48
C SER A 111 -4.28 7.79 -12.12
N VAL A 112 -3.47 7.79 -11.05
CA VAL A 112 -2.67 6.63 -10.65
C VAL A 112 -3.46 5.73 -9.72
N GLY A 113 -4.38 6.28 -8.92
CA GLY A 113 -5.13 5.54 -7.90
C GLY A 113 -4.24 5.10 -6.74
N LEU A 114 -4.87 4.72 -5.63
CA LEU A 114 -4.17 4.38 -4.40
C LEU A 114 -3.46 3.02 -4.47
N TRP A 115 -4.10 2.01 -5.07
CA TRP A 115 -3.79 0.61 -4.78
C TRP A 115 -3.35 -0.16 -6.01
N HIS A 116 -2.20 -0.83 -5.93
CA HIS A 116 -1.57 -1.54 -7.04
C HIS A 116 -1.07 -2.91 -6.63
N PHE A 117 -1.45 -3.94 -7.38
CA PHE A 117 -0.89 -5.28 -7.23
C PHE A 117 0.24 -5.52 -8.23
N ILE A 118 1.36 -6.03 -7.75
CA ILE A 118 2.47 -6.46 -8.60
C ILE A 118 2.77 -7.92 -8.33
N GLN A 119 2.53 -8.73 -9.36
CA GLN A 119 2.92 -10.14 -9.36
C GLN A 119 4.45 -10.25 -9.40
N ALA A 120 5.06 -10.92 -8.42
CA ALA A 120 6.51 -10.98 -8.24
C ALA A 120 7.12 -12.37 -8.52
N THR A 121 6.32 -13.44 -8.59
CA THR A 121 6.81 -14.80 -8.95
C THR A 121 7.46 -14.80 -10.33
N ASP A 122 8.53 -15.58 -10.50
CA ASP A 122 9.29 -15.69 -11.75
C ASP A 122 9.81 -14.36 -12.32
N LYS A 123 9.97 -13.34 -11.47
CA LYS A 123 10.59 -12.06 -11.82
C LYS A 123 11.89 -11.86 -11.07
N THR A 124 12.83 -11.16 -11.69
CA THR A 124 14.06 -10.72 -11.00
C THR A 124 13.75 -9.52 -10.09
N ILE A 125 14.68 -9.25 -9.16
CA ILE A 125 14.60 -8.06 -8.30
C ILE A 125 14.54 -6.79 -9.15
N GLU A 126 15.34 -6.73 -10.22
CA GLU A 126 15.40 -5.59 -11.13
C GLU A 126 14.09 -5.38 -11.89
N GLU A 127 13.43 -6.46 -12.32
CA GLU A 127 12.14 -6.38 -13.00
C GLU A 127 11.05 -5.85 -12.07
N VAL A 128 10.95 -6.40 -10.85
CA VAL A 128 9.99 -5.93 -9.84
C VAL A 128 10.29 -4.49 -9.44
N HIS A 129 11.55 -4.15 -9.22
CA HIS A 129 11.98 -2.77 -8.90
C HIS A 129 11.57 -1.80 -10.00
N LYS A 130 11.78 -2.14 -11.28
CA LYS A 130 11.38 -1.31 -12.41
C LYS A 130 9.87 -1.06 -12.41
N CYS A 131 9.05 -2.08 -12.19
CA CYS A 131 7.60 -1.94 -12.08
C CYS A 131 7.19 -1.01 -10.93
N ILE A 132 7.77 -1.19 -9.74
CA ILE A 132 7.52 -0.32 -8.57
C ILE A 132 7.87 1.13 -8.89
N MET A 133 9.05 1.38 -9.48
CA MET A 133 9.52 2.74 -9.74
C MET A 133 8.70 3.48 -10.80
N VAL A 134 8.05 2.78 -11.73
CA VAL A 134 7.09 3.41 -12.66
C VAL A 134 5.92 3.99 -11.87
N LEU A 135 5.30 3.20 -10.98
CA LEU A 135 4.17 3.65 -10.18
C LEU A 135 4.55 4.79 -9.22
N VAL A 136 5.70 4.66 -8.55
CA VAL A 136 6.20 5.69 -7.62
C VAL A 136 6.43 7.01 -8.35
N LYS A 137 7.07 6.99 -9.53
CA LYS A 137 7.32 8.22 -10.31
C LYS A 137 6.01 8.87 -10.74
N SER A 138 5.09 8.11 -11.32
CA SER A 138 3.78 8.63 -11.73
C SER A 138 3.00 9.22 -10.56
N LYS A 139 3.04 8.57 -9.38
CA LYS A 139 2.37 9.12 -8.19
C LYS A 139 3.04 10.41 -7.71
N LEU A 140 4.36 10.46 -7.64
CA LEU A 140 5.08 11.68 -7.25
C LEU A 140 4.78 12.85 -8.19
N GLU A 141 4.74 12.59 -9.50
CA GLU A 141 4.37 13.58 -10.52
C GLU A 141 2.92 14.06 -10.36
N SER A 142 1.99 13.19 -9.94
CA SER A 142 0.60 13.58 -9.66
C SER A 142 0.41 14.43 -8.39
N ILE A 143 1.30 14.27 -7.40
CA ILE A 143 1.25 15.02 -6.13
C ILE A 143 1.91 16.38 -6.27
N ILE A 144 3.00 16.46 -7.04
CA ILE A 144 3.67 17.73 -7.35
C ILE A 144 2.80 18.46 -8.38
N GLY A 145 1.91 19.33 -7.88
CA GLY A 145 1.10 20.20 -8.74
C GLY A 145 1.95 21.00 -9.75
N PRO A 146 1.31 21.62 -10.75
CA PRO A 146 2.04 22.28 -11.84
C PRO A 146 3.03 23.32 -11.33
N GLU A 147 4.22 23.35 -11.93
CA GLU A 147 5.25 24.34 -11.63
C GLU A 147 4.69 25.75 -11.91
N ILE A 148 4.56 26.58 -10.87
CA ILE A 148 4.15 27.97 -11.03
C ILE A 148 5.40 28.77 -11.42
N HIS A 149 5.54 29.07 -12.70
CA HIS A 149 6.59 29.98 -13.16
C HIS A 149 6.21 31.43 -12.83
N GLU A 150 6.97 32.07 -11.94
CA GLU A 150 6.85 33.51 -11.72
C GLU A 150 7.41 34.27 -12.94
N CYS A 151 6.55 35.00 -13.64
CA CYS A 151 6.98 35.96 -14.66
C CYS A 151 7.65 37.17 -13.98
N THR A 152 8.95 37.08 -13.65
CA THR A 152 9.68 38.27 -13.20
C THR A 152 9.92 39.19 -14.39
N ASN A 153 9.17 40.29 -14.46
CA ASN A 153 9.51 41.44 -15.30
C ASN A 153 10.78 42.11 -14.75
N LYS A 154 11.96 41.60 -15.13
CA LYS A 154 13.16 42.44 -15.09
C LYS A 154 13.05 43.46 -16.21
N LYS A 155 12.58 44.66 -15.84
CA LYS A 155 12.92 45.88 -16.56
C LYS A 155 14.33 46.25 -16.11
N ASP A 156 15.31 46.00 -16.97
CA ASP A 156 16.54 46.80 -17.00
C ASP A 156 16.30 48.01 -17.92
#